data_AF-A0A4Y2MDE1-F1
#
_entry.id   AF-A0A4Y2MDE1-F1
#
_cell.length_a   1.000
_cell.length_b   1.000
_cell.length_c   1.000
_cell.angle_alpha   90.00
_cell.angle_beta   90.00
_cell.angle_gamma   90.00
#
_symmetry.space_group_name_H-M   'P 1'
#
loop_
_entity.id
_entity.type
_entity.pdbx_description
1 polymer ?
#
loop_
_entity_poly.entity_id
_entity_poly.type
_entity_poly.pdbx_seq_one_letter_code
_entity_poly.pdbx_strand_id
1 'polypeptide(L)'
;MPSPPTVSPIVVHRDSHVLLLRPNKTSSSEENKKIIETAVVKRNSASRISKITKVNQGGLIIEAPTDPDLQALEAEIHCISKRMNSRPKRRKPQNILLGIDNEVDKDLLTRGVIAKNYFFSDTKNNPLVLVNFPIRARRNTNWVTTLVASIYKRLFDESGLFFEFSRFRFGNFFAVKQCRLCRRFEHTTK
;
A
#
# COMPACT_ATOMS: atom_id res chain seq x y z
N MET A 1 11.17 9.67 43.23
CA MET A 1 12.10 9.57 42.09
C MET A 1 11.29 9.59 40.80
N PRO A 2 11.63 10.41 39.79
CA PRO A 2 10.96 10.35 38.50
C PRO A 2 11.46 9.14 37.71
N SER A 3 10.54 8.38 37.12
CA SER A 3 10.82 7.24 36.25
C SER A 3 11.57 7.67 34.98
N PRO A 4 12.48 6.84 34.43
CA PRO A 4 13.19 7.19 33.21
C PRO A 4 12.23 7.29 32.01
N PRO A 5 12.53 8.17 31.04
CA PRO A 5 11.70 8.31 29.85
C PRO A 5 11.75 7.03 29.03
N THR A 6 10.61 6.37 28.88
CA THR A 6 10.41 5.26 27.95
C THR A 6 10.63 5.79 26.53
N VAL A 7 11.79 5.49 25.95
CA VAL A 7 12.05 5.74 24.53
C VAL A 7 11.19 4.76 23.73
N SER A 8 10.02 5.23 23.28
CA SER A 8 9.22 4.50 22.30
C SER A 8 10.08 4.24 21.06
N PRO A 9 10.08 3.03 20.49
CA PRO A 9 10.82 2.78 19.27
C PRO A 9 10.25 3.70 18.20
N ILE A 10 11.11 4.56 17.63
CA ILE A 10 10.80 5.34 16.44
C ILE A 10 10.52 4.31 15.35
N VAL A 11 9.25 3.99 15.13
CA VAL A 11 8.82 3.26 13.94
C VAL A 11 8.99 4.23 12.79
N VAL A 12 10.22 4.29 12.28
CA VAL A 12 10.49 4.92 11.00
C VAL A 12 9.68 4.11 10.01
N HIS A 13 8.54 4.65 9.57
CA HIS A 13 7.87 4.19 8.38
C HIS A 13 8.88 4.34 7.25
N ARG A 14 9.66 3.30 7.00
CA ARG A 14 10.57 3.27 5.86
C ARG A 14 9.68 3.22 4.64
N ASP A 15 9.47 4.38 4.01
CA ASP A 15 9.15 4.44 2.60
C ASP A 15 10.21 3.61 1.89
N SER A 16 9.87 2.35 1.64
CA SER A 16 10.82 1.41 1.05
C SER A 16 10.77 1.72 -0.43
N HIS A 17 11.87 2.25 -0.95
CA HIS A 17 12.03 2.55 -2.37
C HIS A 17 12.17 1.23 -3.09
N VAL A 18 11.16 0.85 -3.87
CA VAL A 18 11.04 -0.48 -4.47
C VAL A 18 10.98 -0.37 -5.99
N LEU A 19 11.72 -1.25 -6.66
CA LEU A 19 11.69 -1.45 -8.10
C LEU A 19 11.23 -2.89 -8.39
N LEU A 20 10.18 -3.05 -9.19
CA LEU A 20 9.71 -4.36 -9.66
C LEU A 20 10.19 -4.57 -11.09
N LEU A 21 10.98 -5.61 -11.26
CA LEU A 21 11.44 -6.09 -12.55
C LEU A 21 10.61 -7.29 -12.96
N ARG A 22 10.04 -7.22 -14.16
CA ARG A 22 9.34 -8.36 -14.77
C ARG A 22 9.98 -8.67 -16.12
N PRO A 23 10.63 -9.84 -16.27
CA PRO A 23 11.18 -10.23 -17.55
C PRO A 23 10.07 -10.54 -18.55
N ASN A 24 10.26 -10.15 -19.81
CA ASN A 24 9.31 -10.42 -20.90
C ASN A 24 9.38 -11.87 -21.42
N LYS A 25 10.47 -12.59 -21.13
CA LYS A 25 10.66 -14.00 -21.46
C LYS A 25 10.68 -14.82 -20.18
N THR A 26 10.11 -16.02 -20.23
CA THR A 26 10.26 -17.01 -19.16
C THR A 26 11.74 -17.26 -18.91
N SER A 27 12.21 -16.81 -17.76
CA SER A 27 13.59 -16.89 -17.31
C SER A 27 13.59 -17.24 -15.83
N SER A 28 14.69 -17.80 -15.34
CA SER A 28 14.84 -18.07 -13.92
C SER A 28 15.12 -16.77 -13.16
N SER A 29 14.50 -16.60 -11.99
CA SER A 29 14.75 -15.46 -11.12
C SER A 29 16.20 -15.39 -10.63
N GLU A 30 16.86 -16.55 -10.54
CA GLU A 30 18.25 -16.72 -10.16
C GLU A 30 19.19 -16.21 -11.25
N GLU A 31 18.89 -16.51 -12.52
CA GLU A 31 19.64 -16.00 -13.68
C GLU A 31 19.54 -14.48 -13.76
N ASN A 32 18.31 -13.94 -13.66
CA ASN A 32 18.08 -12.51 -13.68
C ASN A 32 18.76 -11.80 -12.51
N LYS A 33 18.78 -12.43 -11.32
CA LYS A 33 19.47 -11.89 -10.15
C LYS A 33 20.96 -11.80 -10.41
N LYS A 34 21.57 -12.87 -10.94
CA LYS A 34 23.00 -12.88 -11.29
C LYS A 34 23.35 -11.84 -12.36
N ILE A 35 22.50 -11.66 -13.38
CA ILE A 35 22.72 -10.65 -14.42
C ILE A 35 22.77 -9.25 -13.81
N ILE A 36 21.84 -8.94 -12.90
CA ILE A 36 21.79 -7.64 -12.23
C ILE A 36 22.97 -7.46 -11.29
N GLU A 37 23.27 -8.43 -10.44
CA GLU A 37 24.44 -8.39 -9.55
C GLU A 37 25.73 -8.20 -10.36
N THR A 38 25.90 -8.94 -11.46
CA THR A 38 27.06 -8.81 -12.34
C THR A 38 27.14 -7.43 -12.97
N ALA A 39 26.01 -6.86 -13.39
CA ALA A 39 26.00 -5.55 -14.02
C ALA A 39 26.27 -4.41 -13.04
N VAL A 40 25.73 -4.49 -11.81
CA VAL A 40 25.99 -3.55 -10.71
C VAL A 40 27.46 -3.57 -10.34
N VAL A 41 28.06 -4.76 -10.22
CA VAL A 41 29.50 -4.93 -9.92
C VAL A 41 30.37 -4.43 -11.09
N LYS A 42 30.08 -4.82 -12.33
CA LYS A 42 30.88 -4.41 -13.51
C LYS A 42 30.89 -2.90 -13.73
N ARG A 43 29.80 -2.21 -13.39
CA ARG A 43 29.69 -0.76 -13.53
C ARG A 43 30.19 0.01 -12.31
N ASN A 44 30.61 -0.69 -11.25
CA ASN A 44 31.01 -0.10 -9.98
C ASN A 44 29.95 0.90 -9.46
N SER A 45 28.68 0.49 -9.50
CA SER A 45 27.57 1.37 -9.12
C SER A 45 27.71 1.79 -7.66
N ALA A 46 27.59 3.09 -7.40
CA ALA A 46 27.50 3.61 -6.03
C ALA A 46 26.14 3.31 -5.37
N SER A 47 25.17 2.82 -6.16
CA SER A 47 23.79 2.65 -5.71
C SER A 47 23.66 1.49 -4.73
N ARG A 48 23.09 1.76 -3.57
CA ARG A 48 22.95 0.75 -2.53
C ARG A 48 21.69 -0.09 -2.74
N ILE A 49 21.83 -1.41 -2.57
CA ILE A 49 20.71 -2.36 -2.56
C ILE A 49 20.52 -2.88 -1.14
N SER A 50 19.32 -2.70 -0.60
CA SER A 50 18.93 -3.24 0.72
C SER A 50 18.53 -4.71 0.63
N LYS A 51 17.77 -5.07 -0.41
CA LYS A 51 17.22 -6.42 -0.56
C LYS A 51 16.86 -6.73 -2.01
N ILE A 52 17.06 -7.98 -2.42
CA ILE A 52 16.54 -8.53 -3.68
C ILE A 52 15.63 -9.72 -3.36
N THR A 53 14.37 -9.66 -3.77
CA THR A 53 13.36 -10.72 -3.55
C THR A 53 12.91 -11.29 -4.90
N LYS A 54 12.78 -12.62 -4.97
CA LYS A 54 12.33 -13.34 -6.16
C LYS A 54 10.80 -13.28 -6.29
N VAL A 55 10.30 -13.18 -7.52
CA VAL A 55 8.88 -13.17 -7.86
C VAL A 55 8.62 -14.17 -8.97
N ASN A 56 7.37 -14.64 -9.08
CA ASN A 56 6.93 -15.54 -10.13
C ASN A 56 7.32 -15.04 -11.54
N GLN A 57 7.50 -16.00 -12.45
CA GLN A 57 7.88 -15.76 -13.85
C GLN A 57 9.24 -15.07 -14.00
N GLY A 58 10.18 -15.33 -13.07
CA GLY A 58 11.53 -14.77 -13.14
C GLY A 58 11.63 -13.31 -12.73
N GLY A 59 10.56 -12.73 -12.18
CA GLY A 59 10.55 -11.34 -11.70
C GLY A 59 11.41 -11.13 -10.46
N LEU A 60 11.82 -9.89 -10.23
CA LEU A 60 12.63 -9.49 -9.07
C LEU A 60 12.08 -8.20 -8.46
N ILE A 61 12.08 -8.13 -7.14
CA ILE A 61 11.81 -6.92 -6.36
C ILE A 61 13.13 -6.46 -5.77
N ILE A 62 13.57 -5.26 -6.12
CA ILE A 62 14.79 -4.64 -5.59
C ILE A 62 14.37 -3.51 -4.66
N GLU A 63 14.87 -3.54 -3.43
CA GLU A 63 14.65 -2.48 -2.44
C GLU A 63 15.94 -1.68 -2.28
N ALA A 64 15.81 -0.36 -2.39
CA ALA A 64 16.90 0.59 -2.15
C ALA A 64 16.63 1.38 -0.86
N PRO A 65 17.68 1.84 -0.16
CA PRO A 65 17.52 2.60 1.07
C PRO A 65 17.03 4.03 0.82
N THR A 66 17.29 4.61 -0.35
CA THR A 66 16.89 5.98 -0.71
C THR A 66 16.31 6.05 -2.13
N ASP A 67 15.52 7.10 -2.43
CA ASP A 67 14.99 7.31 -3.79
C ASP A 67 16.09 7.57 -4.84
N PRO A 68 17.15 8.35 -4.54
CA PRO A 68 18.28 8.51 -5.45
C PRO A 68 18.96 7.19 -5.81
N ASP A 69 19.18 6.31 -4.82
CA ASP A 69 19.71 4.96 -5.07
C ASP A 69 18.80 4.16 -6.01
N LEU A 70 17.48 4.25 -5.79
CA LEU A 70 16.50 3.57 -6.64
C LEU A 70 16.50 4.12 -8.07
N GLN A 71 16.59 5.44 -8.23
CA GLN A 71 16.66 6.12 -9.54
C GLN A 71 17.91 5.72 -10.32
N ALA A 72 19.06 5.67 -9.65
CA ALA A 72 20.31 5.25 -10.26
C ALA A 72 20.26 3.78 -10.71
N LEU A 73 19.74 2.89 -9.85
CA LEU A 73 19.50 1.48 -10.22
C LEU A 73 18.52 1.37 -11.41
N GLU A 74 17.46 2.17 -11.42
CA GLU A 74 16.47 2.18 -12.50
C GLU A 74 17.10 2.57 -13.84
N ALA A 75 17.97 3.59 -13.85
CA ALA A 75 18.70 4.02 -15.03
C ALA A 75 19.70 2.96 -15.53
N GLU A 76 20.44 2.33 -14.63
CA GLU A 76 21.39 1.27 -14.97
C GLU A 76 20.71 0.02 -15.54
N ILE A 77 19.58 -0.36 -14.94
CA ILE A 77 18.79 -1.50 -15.39
C ILE A 77 18.15 -1.19 -16.75
N HIS A 78 17.70 0.04 -16.97
CA HIS A 78 17.19 0.48 -18.27
C HIS A 78 18.26 0.34 -19.38
N CYS A 79 19.54 0.59 -19.07
CA CYS A 79 20.65 0.36 -20.01
C CYS A 79 20.91 -1.12 -20.32
N ILE A 80 20.63 -2.04 -19.39
CA ILE A 80 20.80 -3.50 -19.59
C ILE A 80 19.58 -4.08 -20.31
N SER A 81 18.40 -3.61 -19.94
CA SER A 81 17.13 -4.14 -20.38
C SER A 81 16.14 -2.99 -20.56
N LYS A 82 16.01 -2.51 -21.80
CA LYS A 82 15.18 -1.37 -22.21
C LYS A 82 13.67 -1.49 -21.89
N ARG A 83 13.19 -2.61 -21.32
CA ARG A 83 11.75 -2.89 -21.15
C ARG A 83 11.41 -3.68 -19.88
N MET A 84 12.01 -3.35 -18.73
CA MET A 84 11.95 -4.28 -17.59
C MET A 84 11.81 -3.67 -16.20
N ASN A 85 11.43 -2.40 -16.06
CA ASN A 85 11.29 -1.76 -14.76
C ASN A 85 9.91 -1.10 -14.60
N SER A 86 9.29 -1.36 -13.46
CA SER A 86 8.12 -0.63 -13.00
C SER A 86 8.30 -0.32 -11.53
N ARG A 87 7.97 0.90 -11.10
CA ARG A 87 7.82 1.21 -9.67
C ARG A 87 6.47 0.67 -9.21
N PRO A 88 6.41 -0.42 -8.42
CA PRO A 88 5.14 -0.93 -7.95
C PRO A 88 4.49 0.12 -7.04
N LYS A 89 3.36 0.67 -7.48
CA LYS A 89 2.55 1.52 -6.61
C LYS A 89 1.98 0.64 -5.50
N ARG A 90 2.49 0.81 -4.27
CA ARG A 90 1.87 0.20 -3.08
C ARG A 90 0.42 0.65 -3.02
N ARG A 91 -0.50 -0.31 -2.94
CA ARG A 91 -1.92 0.01 -2.75
C ARG A 91 -2.09 0.67 -1.40
N LYS A 92 -2.74 1.83 -1.38
CA LYS A 92 -3.17 2.42 -0.10
C LYS A 92 -4.14 1.44 0.58
N PRO A 93 -4.03 1.22 1.89
CA PRO A 93 -4.94 0.35 2.60
C PRO A 93 -6.39 0.85 2.45
N GLN A 94 -7.31 -0.10 2.30
CA GLN A 94 -8.74 0.19 2.21
C GLN A 94 -9.49 -0.58 3.30
N ASN A 95 -10.47 0.07 3.91
CA ASN A 95 -11.41 -0.55 4.82
C ASN A 95 -12.83 -0.45 4.24
N ILE A 96 -13.75 -1.20 4.83
CA ILE A 96 -15.18 -1.07 4.58
C ILE A 96 -15.89 -0.80 5.90
N LEU A 97 -16.69 0.27 5.95
CA LEU A 97 -17.63 0.59 7.02
C LEU A 97 -18.95 -0.09 6.71
N LEU A 98 -19.52 -0.78 7.69
CA LEU A 98 -20.70 -1.61 7.49
C LEU A 98 -21.92 -1.01 8.18
N GLY A 99 -23.07 -1.04 7.49
CA GLY A 99 -24.36 -0.74 8.09
C GLY A 99 -24.64 0.74 8.33
N ILE A 100 -24.12 1.63 7.47
CA ILE A 100 -24.47 3.06 7.50
C ILE A 100 -25.88 3.23 6.92
N ASP A 101 -26.64 4.20 7.42
CA ASP A 101 -27.96 4.53 6.87
C ASP A 101 -27.88 4.90 5.39
N ASN A 102 -28.93 4.58 4.63
CA ASN A 102 -29.02 4.88 3.20
C ASN A 102 -29.16 6.38 2.91
N GLU A 103 -29.64 7.16 3.88
CA GLU A 103 -29.79 8.61 3.77
C GLU A 103 -28.46 9.36 3.93
N VAL A 104 -27.45 8.71 4.52
CA VAL A 104 -26.13 9.32 4.74
C VAL A 104 -25.36 9.39 3.43
N ASP A 105 -25.11 10.62 2.98
CA ASP A 105 -24.27 10.88 1.83
C ASP A 105 -22.76 10.84 2.16
N LYS A 106 -21.95 10.96 1.10
CA LYS A 106 -20.49 10.90 1.18
C LYS A 106 -19.90 12.02 2.05
N ASP A 107 -20.43 13.22 1.94
CA ASP A 107 -19.85 14.43 2.55
C ASP A 107 -20.20 14.50 4.04
N LEU A 108 -21.44 14.12 4.38
CA LEU A 108 -21.88 13.93 5.76
C LEU A 108 -21.04 12.84 6.43
N LEU A 109 -20.88 11.68 5.78
CA LEU A 109 -20.06 10.59 6.32
C LEU A 109 -18.61 11.04 6.53
N THR A 110 -18.02 11.69 5.54
CA THR A 110 -16.63 12.18 5.61
C THR A 110 -16.43 13.11 6.79
N ARG A 111 -17.29 14.13 6.94
CA ARG A 111 -17.20 15.10 8.05
C ARG A 111 -17.44 14.45 9.40
N GLY A 112 -18.48 13.62 9.53
CA GLY A 112 -18.82 12.98 10.80
C GLY A 112 -17.76 12.00 11.27
N VAL A 113 -17.16 11.23 10.36
CA VAL A 113 -16.08 10.30 10.67
C VAL A 113 -14.82 11.04 11.10
N ILE A 114 -14.42 12.11 10.41
CA ILE A 114 -13.25 12.91 10.82
C ILE A 114 -13.49 13.57 12.18
N ALA A 115 -14.67 14.14 12.41
CA ALA A 115 -14.99 14.86 13.64
C ALA A 115 -14.99 13.97 14.90
N LYS A 116 -15.38 12.70 14.78
CA LYS A 116 -15.47 11.77 15.92
C LYS A 116 -14.23 10.93 16.15
N ASN A 117 -13.31 10.86 15.19
CA ASN A 117 -12.12 10.02 15.27
C ASN A 117 -10.88 10.91 15.10
N TYR A 118 -10.34 11.40 16.22
CA TYR A 118 -9.23 12.37 16.26
C TYR A 118 -7.98 11.92 15.50
N PHE A 119 -7.76 10.61 15.35
CA PHE A 119 -6.62 10.04 14.62
C PHE A 119 -6.79 10.04 13.09
N PHE A 120 -7.92 10.51 12.56
CA PHE A 120 -8.16 10.69 11.13
C PHE A 120 -7.72 12.03 10.57
N SER A 121 -7.13 12.90 11.40
CA SER A 121 -6.44 14.11 10.96
C SER A 121 -4.98 14.09 11.38
N ASP A 122 -4.10 14.69 10.57
CA ASP A 122 -2.72 14.95 10.97
C ASP A 122 -2.60 16.16 11.90
N THR A 123 -1.37 16.51 12.32
CA THR A 123 -1.11 17.68 13.18
C THR A 123 -1.43 19.02 12.53
N LYS A 124 -1.60 19.06 11.21
CA LYS A 124 -2.00 20.24 10.42
C LYS A 124 -3.50 20.20 10.08
N ASN A 125 -4.26 19.28 10.66
CA ASN A 125 -5.67 19.05 10.42
C ASN A 125 -6.02 18.58 8.98
N ASN A 126 -5.06 17.99 8.25
CA ASN A 126 -5.36 17.36 6.97
C ASN A 126 -5.96 15.97 7.18
N PRO A 127 -6.97 15.59 6.39
CA PRO A 127 -7.59 14.28 6.50
C PRO A 127 -6.64 13.16 6.07
N LEU A 128 -6.52 12.15 6.93
CA LEU A 128 -5.78 10.90 6.71
C LEU A 128 -6.68 9.77 6.19
N VAL A 129 -7.97 10.05 6.03
CA VAL A 129 -8.99 9.14 5.49
C VAL A 129 -9.68 9.78 4.28
N LEU A 130 -9.97 8.95 3.28
CA LEU A 130 -10.77 9.32 2.12
C LEU A 130 -11.95 8.35 2.00
N VAL A 131 -13.17 8.86 2.15
CA VAL A 131 -14.37 8.09 1.81
C VAL A 131 -14.41 7.94 0.28
N ASN A 132 -14.47 6.71 -0.24
CA ASN A 132 -14.38 6.46 -1.67
C ASN A 132 -15.77 6.38 -2.30
N PHE A 133 -16.43 5.23 -2.13
CA PHE A 133 -17.69 4.89 -2.77
C PHE A 133 -18.57 4.00 -1.86
N PRO A 134 -19.89 4.08 -2.03
CA PRO A 134 -20.85 3.21 -1.35
C PRO A 134 -21.01 1.86 -2.07
N ILE A 135 -21.34 0.83 -1.30
CA ILE A 135 -21.84 -0.48 -1.74
C ILE A 135 -23.22 -0.62 -1.11
N ARG A 136 -24.27 -0.38 -1.91
CA ARG A 136 -25.65 -0.40 -1.44
C ARG A 136 -26.11 -1.82 -1.15
N ALA A 137 -26.67 -2.03 0.04
CA ALA A 137 -27.42 -3.22 0.40
C ALA A 137 -28.90 -2.85 0.60
N ARG A 138 -29.75 -3.85 0.90
CA ARG A 138 -31.21 -3.65 0.95
C ARG A 138 -31.66 -2.68 2.04
N ARG A 139 -31.02 -2.68 3.21
CA ARG A 139 -31.45 -1.90 4.39
C ARG A 139 -30.41 -0.87 4.85
N ASN A 140 -29.23 -0.88 4.25
CA ASN A 140 -28.12 -0.04 4.66
C ASN A 140 -27.12 0.09 3.50
N THR A 141 -26.17 1.00 3.68
CA THR A 141 -25.08 1.23 2.75
C THR A 141 -23.76 0.95 3.45
N ASN A 142 -22.93 0.12 2.81
CA ASN A 142 -21.56 -0.08 3.24
C ASN A 142 -20.66 0.92 2.53
N TRP A 143 -19.68 1.51 3.20
CA TRP A 143 -18.82 2.54 2.60
C TRP A 143 -17.37 2.09 2.58
N VAL A 144 -16.74 2.13 1.40
CA VAL A 144 -15.31 1.84 1.28
C VAL A 144 -14.53 3.12 1.54
N THR A 145 -13.52 3.08 2.42
CA THR A 145 -12.62 4.21 2.65
C THR A 145 -11.16 3.81 2.43
N THR A 146 -10.35 4.78 1.99
CA THR A 146 -8.91 4.65 1.84
C THR A 146 -8.24 5.36 2.99
N LEU A 147 -7.24 4.71 3.58
CA LEU A 147 -6.51 5.22 4.73
C LEU A 147 -5.05 5.47 4.35
N VAL A 148 -4.43 6.43 5.02
CA VAL A 148 -2.97 6.53 5.01
C VAL A 148 -2.38 5.39 5.83
N ALA A 149 -1.24 4.84 5.38
CA ALA A 149 -0.62 3.66 6.00
C ALA A 149 -0.29 3.85 7.50
N SER A 150 0.02 5.08 7.92
CA SER A 150 0.36 5.43 9.30
C SER A 150 -0.78 5.21 10.30
N ILE A 151 -2.03 5.39 9.87
CA ILE A 151 -3.22 5.26 10.73
C ILE A 151 -3.89 3.89 10.61
N TYR A 152 -3.51 3.10 9.61
CA TYR A 152 -4.16 1.82 9.33
C TYR A 152 -4.05 0.85 10.50
N LYS A 153 -2.86 0.70 11.09
CA LYS A 153 -2.66 -0.17 12.26
C LYS A 153 -3.46 0.34 13.46
N ARG A 154 -3.41 1.66 13.71
CA ARG A 154 -4.15 2.31 14.81
C ARG A 154 -5.66 2.08 14.71
N LEU A 155 -6.22 2.09 13.51
CA LEU A 155 -7.65 1.82 13.31
C LEU A 155 -8.08 0.44 13.85
N PHE A 156 -7.25 -0.59 13.69
CA PHE A 156 -7.57 -1.95 14.16
C PHE A 156 -7.19 -2.18 15.63
N ASP A 157 -6.20 -1.43 16.13
CA ASP A 157 -5.75 -1.52 17.52
C ASP A 157 -6.66 -0.71 18.48
N GLU A 158 -7.21 0.43 18.04
CA GLU A 158 -8.09 1.29 18.84
C GLU A 158 -9.55 0.79 18.83
N SER A 159 -10.35 1.23 19.83
CA SER A 159 -11.69 0.75 20.18
C SER A 159 -12.80 1.12 19.18
N GLY A 160 -12.53 1.03 17.89
CA GLY A 160 -13.46 1.08 16.78
C GLY A 160 -13.77 2.46 16.21
N LEU A 161 -14.53 2.48 15.12
CA LEU A 161 -14.80 3.68 14.33
C LEU A 161 -16.16 4.27 14.70
N PHE A 162 -16.17 5.56 15.03
CA PHE A 162 -17.38 6.26 15.46
C PHE A 162 -17.92 7.16 14.37
N PHE A 163 -19.25 7.20 14.23
CA PHE A 163 -19.96 8.16 13.40
C PHE A 163 -21.25 8.54 14.13
N GLU A 164 -21.52 9.84 14.22
CA GLU A 164 -22.59 10.39 15.06
C GLU A 164 -22.52 9.91 16.52
N PHE A 165 -23.53 9.17 16.98
CA PHE A 165 -23.65 8.61 18.33
C PHE A 165 -23.40 7.11 18.38
N SER A 166 -22.96 6.51 17.26
CA SER A 166 -22.86 5.07 17.09
C SER A 166 -21.43 4.63 16.78
N ARG A 167 -21.08 3.44 17.28
CA ARG A 167 -19.86 2.73 16.89
C ARG A 167 -20.19 1.78 15.74
N PHE A 168 -19.47 1.91 14.63
CA PHE A 168 -19.70 1.11 13.44
C PHE A 168 -18.75 -0.07 13.35
N ARG A 169 -19.25 -1.14 12.74
CA ARG A 169 -18.41 -2.29 12.36
C ARG A 169 -17.65 -1.92 11.11
N PHE A 170 -16.39 -2.30 11.08
CA PHE A 170 -15.54 -2.14 9.91
C PHE A 170 -14.65 -3.36 9.72
N GLY A 171 -14.13 -3.51 8.51
CA GLY A 171 -13.20 -4.59 8.18
C GLY A 171 -12.28 -4.19 7.04
N ASN A 172 -11.39 -5.09 6.68
CA ASN A 172 -10.53 -4.90 5.52
C ASN A 172 -11.33 -4.99 4.23
N PHE A 173 -11.09 -4.05 3.32
CA PHE A 173 -11.63 -4.12 1.97
C PHE A 173 -10.54 -4.53 0.99
N PHE A 174 -10.70 -5.73 0.43
CA PHE A 174 -9.86 -6.20 -0.67
C PHE A 174 -10.73 -6.29 -1.93
N ALA A 175 -10.52 -5.37 -2.87
CA ALA A 175 -11.14 -5.46 -4.19
C ALA A 175 -10.54 -6.66 -4.96
N VAL A 176 -11.14 -7.83 -4.80
CA VAL A 176 -10.80 -9.02 -5.57
C VAL A 176 -11.46 -8.89 -6.93
N LYS A 177 -10.64 -8.76 -7.98
CA LYS A 177 -11.14 -8.70 -9.35
C LYS A 177 -11.70 -10.06 -9.74
N GLN A 178 -12.91 -10.08 -10.28
CA GLN A 178 -13.50 -11.27 -10.88
C GLN A 178 -13.12 -11.33 -12.36
N CYS A 179 -12.71 -12.51 -12.84
CA CYS A 179 -12.41 -12.70 -14.26
C CYS A 179 -13.66 -12.46 -15.10
N ARG A 180 -13.55 -11.64 -16.16
CA ARG A 180 -14.68 -11.33 -17.05
C ARG A 180 -15.14 -12.54 -17.87
N LEU A 181 -14.23 -13.45 -18.21
CA LEU A 181 -14.54 -14.63 -19.00
C LEU A 181 -15.17 -15.74 -18.16
N CYS A 182 -14.48 -16.17 -17.10
CA CYS A 182 -14.90 -17.37 -16.36
C CYS A 182 -15.62 -17.07 -15.04
N ARG A 183 -15.78 -15.79 -14.67
CA ARG A 183 -16.40 -15.32 -13.42
C ARG A 183 -15.79 -15.88 -12.12
N ARG A 184 -14.62 -16.52 -12.17
CA ARG A 184 -13.90 -16.94 -10.96
C ARG A 184 -13.06 -15.78 -10.42
N PHE A 185 -12.81 -15.82 -9.12
CA PHE A 185 -11.89 -14.90 -8.46
C PHE A 185 -10.43 -15.32 -8.73
N GLU A 186 -9.47 -14.53 -8.26
CA GLU A 186 -8.02 -14.83 -8.27
C GLU A 186 -7.26 -14.68 -9.60
N HIS A 187 -7.92 -14.34 -10.69
CA HIS A 187 -7.23 -13.97 -11.93
C HIS A 187 -7.96 -12.89 -12.72
N THR A 188 -7.20 -12.13 -13.51
CA THR A 188 -7.72 -11.18 -14.49
C THR A 188 -7.46 -11.71 -15.88
N THR A 189 -8.40 -11.46 -16.79
CA THR A 189 -8.21 -11.72 -18.23
C THR A 189 -6.93 -11.04 -18.71
N LYS A 190 -6.06 -11.79 -19.42
CA LYS A 190 -4.90 -11.21 -20.11
C LYS A 190 -5.34 -10.32 -21.26
#